data_AF-A0A093VK40-F1
#
_entry.id   AF-A0A093VK40-F1
#
_cell.length_a   1.000
_cell.length_b   1.000
_cell.length_c   1.000
_cell.angle_alpha   90.00
_cell.angle_beta   90.00
_cell.angle_gamma   90.00
#
_symmetry.space_group_name_H-M   'P 1'
#
loop_
_entity.id
_entity.type
_entity.pdbx_description
1 polymer ?
#
loop_
_entity_poly.entity_id
_entity_poly.type
_entity_poly.pdbx_seq_one_letter_code
_entity_poly.pdbx_strand_id
1 'polypeptide(L)'
;MPHLYEGRHQEHNQGDFRAYERSRIGALFGWGNDTTAPRNIISRIGVSFMSIDTAKDYITTEIPTWSVNNTVTDAIHEWNTDVFSKIRVPTDSSANTTNLRLLYSSLYFMHLMSSDRTGENPLWISDEPFWDDFYTLYLFSMEGTYSAVRSVSTHVLQPPYYESMIRGLIEIYKHQGYLPDGRSGNWNGLVQGGSNGDNVLADAYVKGLRGSINWTEGYAAMVKDAEVTPYNTFDPTDLHPAQKKVEVLSMTGRNLVTYLLTIIHAVFHVQLSIASMTSLSQVAAGIQPADKEKYVNRSAGWQLIWDHDVTSLNFTGFLAPRFANGSYQDGYDPLYCGGCEWSSIAYEGVPWAYLTMLRRSLTSWEDHLLSTQDWTKCFKDAAYGIPGNSDAGAMNSWLLWQLVGLYPIVTQPNYLIGSPWFPEINMTVNGNKTLRITATGSDYNEGSYYVQSVRVNGKEWDKNWLTHKDIFVDGGSLDFVLGRNMTLWETGDAPPSPGHVTL
;
A
#
# COMPACT_ATOMS: atom_id res chain seq x y z
N MET A 1 17.14 -40.80 -19.55
CA MET A 1 17.62 -40.05 -18.38
C MET A 1 18.27 -38.78 -18.93
N PRO A 2 17.73 -37.58 -18.73
CA PRO A 2 18.47 -36.37 -19.06
C PRO A 2 19.51 -36.12 -17.96
N HIS A 3 20.74 -35.81 -18.37
CA HIS A 3 21.82 -35.44 -17.48
C HIS A 3 21.47 -34.15 -16.73
N LEU A 4 21.50 -34.20 -15.39
CA LEU A 4 21.50 -33.02 -14.52
C LEU A 4 22.78 -32.22 -14.80
N TYR A 5 22.63 -30.94 -15.09
CA TYR A 5 23.74 -30.00 -15.10
C TYR A 5 23.92 -29.50 -13.67
N GLU A 6 24.94 -30.00 -12.96
CA GLU A 6 25.34 -29.45 -11.66
C GLU A 6 26.15 -28.17 -11.88
N GLY A 7 25.51 -27.01 -11.67
CA GLY A 7 26.24 -25.77 -11.44
C GLY A 7 26.94 -25.84 -10.08
N ARG A 8 28.27 -25.90 -10.08
CA ARG A 8 29.06 -25.87 -8.85
C ARG A 8 28.84 -24.55 -8.11
N HIS A 9 28.32 -24.62 -6.89
CA HIS A 9 28.44 -23.55 -5.89
C HIS A 9 29.93 -23.35 -5.59
N GLN A 10 30.47 -22.16 -5.88
CA GLN A 10 31.68 -21.68 -5.22
C GLN A 10 31.25 -20.82 -4.04
N GLU A 11 31.74 -21.16 -2.84
CA GLU A 11 31.73 -20.26 -1.69
C GLU A 11 32.48 -18.98 -2.07
N HIS A 12 31.79 -17.84 -2.12
CA HIS A 12 32.44 -16.56 -2.31
C HIS A 12 32.64 -15.87 -0.95
N ASN A 13 33.90 -15.85 -0.52
CA ASN A 13 34.39 -14.90 0.46
C ASN A 13 34.19 -13.47 -0.08
N GLN A 14 33.59 -12.60 0.74
CA GLN A 14 33.48 -11.17 0.49
C GLN A 14 34.88 -10.57 0.29
N GLY A 15 35.22 -10.20 -0.94
CA GLY A 15 36.49 -9.53 -1.21
C GLY A 15 36.92 -9.37 -2.66
N ASP A 16 36.33 -10.09 -3.63
CA ASP A 16 36.80 -10.02 -5.02
C ASP A 16 35.72 -9.53 -6.00
N PHE A 17 35.78 -8.23 -6.33
CA PHE A 17 34.94 -7.57 -7.33
C PHE A 17 35.26 -7.99 -8.78
N ARG A 18 36.09 -9.01 -9.02
CA ARG A 18 36.49 -9.46 -10.37
C ARG A 18 35.81 -10.73 -10.89
N ALA A 19 34.73 -11.21 -10.27
CA ALA A 19 33.98 -12.38 -10.75
C ALA A 19 32.79 -12.04 -11.70
N TYR A 20 32.83 -10.92 -12.42
CA TYR A 20 31.77 -10.52 -13.38
C TYR A 20 31.89 -11.16 -14.77
N GLU A 21 32.77 -12.15 -14.97
CA GLU A 21 32.73 -13.01 -16.16
C GLU A 21 31.64 -14.07 -16.03
N ARG A 22 30.39 -13.59 -16.16
CA ARG A 22 29.21 -14.43 -16.34
C ARG A 22 29.39 -15.29 -17.58
N SER A 23 29.52 -16.60 -17.38
CA SER A 23 29.28 -17.58 -18.42
C SER A 23 27.84 -17.39 -18.92
N ARG A 24 27.66 -17.04 -20.19
CA ARG A 24 26.33 -17.08 -20.83
C ARG A 24 25.89 -18.53 -20.88
N ILE A 25 25.05 -18.94 -19.94
CA ILE A 25 24.53 -20.31 -19.88
C ILE A 25 23.29 -20.39 -20.76
N GLY A 26 23.27 -21.36 -21.66
CA GLY A 26 22.10 -21.74 -22.44
C GLY A 26 21.92 -23.24 -22.39
N ALA A 27 20.68 -23.71 -22.34
CA ALA A 27 20.33 -25.12 -22.41
C ALA A 27 19.56 -25.39 -23.71
N LEU A 28 20.04 -26.35 -24.51
CA LEU A 28 19.36 -26.82 -25.71
C LEU A 28 18.84 -28.23 -25.46
N PHE A 29 17.53 -28.38 -25.48
CA PHE A 29 16.86 -29.67 -25.41
C PHE A 29 16.41 -30.08 -26.81
N GLY A 30 16.81 -31.27 -27.27
CA GLY A 30 16.47 -31.80 -28.58
C GLY A 30 15.62 -33.06 -28.45
N TRP A 31 14.54 -33.12 -29.23
CA TRP A 31 13.72 -34.32 -29.41
C TRP A 31 13.90 -34.79 -30.85
N GLY A 32 14.07 -36.10 -31.07
CA GLY A 32 14.37 -36.65 -32.40
C GLY A 32 13.26 -36.39 -33.43
N ASN A 33 13.59 -36.48 -34.72
CA ASN A 33 12.67 -36.27 -35.85
C ASN A 33 11.63 -37.41 -36.05
N ASP A 34 11.32 -38.18 -35.01
CA ASP A 34 10.33 -39.23 -35.12
C ASP A 34 8.93 -38.60 -35.24
N THR A 35 8.42 -38.60 -36.47
CA THR A 35 7.09 -38.06 -36.81
C THR A 35 5.94 -38.91 -36.27
N THR A 36 6.24 -40.07 -35.67
CA THR A 36 5.26 -41.00 -35.13
C THR A 36 5.04 -40.86 -33.62
N ALA A 37 5.91 -40.14 -32.90
CA ALA A 37 5.78 -39.90 -31.47
C ALA A 37 4.88 -38.68 -31.15
N PRO A 38 4.07 -38.73 -30.07
CA PRO A 38 3.27 -37.58 -29.65
C PRO A 38 4.17 -36.38 -29.29
N ARG A 39 3.86 -35.21 -29.87
CA ARG A 39 4.65 -33.95 -29.74
C ARG A 39 4.35 -33.13 -28.49
N ASN A 40 3.68 -33.69 -27.49
CA ASN A 40 3.34 -32.97 -26.28
C ASN A 40 4.52 -33.03 -25.30
N ILE A 41 5.24 -31.92 -25.17
CA ILE A 41 6.32 -31.76 -24.19
C ILE A 41 5.72 -31.14 -22.93
N ILE A 42 5.88 -31.82 -21.80
CA ILE A 42 5.44 -31.35 -20.50
C ILE A 42 6.68 -31.13 -19.63
N SER A 43 6.72 -30.01 -18.92
CA SER A 43 7.81 -29.67 -17.99
C SER A 43 7.24 -29.31 -16.63
N ARG A 44 8.00 -29.62 -15.57
CA ARG A 44 7.77 -29.17 -14.20
C ARG A 44 9.04 -28.49 -13.73
N ILE A 45 8.89 -27.31 -13.15
CA ILE A 45 10.01 -26.48 -12.70
C ILE A 45 9.75 -26.13 -11.25
N GLY A 46 10.68 -26.50 -10.38
CA GLY A 46 10.74 -26.01 -9.00
C GLY A 46 11.79 -24.93 -8.91
N VAL A 47 11.56 -23.95 -8.04
CA VAL A 47 12.49 -22.85 -7.77
C VAL A 47 12.69 -22.80 -6.26
N SER A 48 13.94 -22.65 -5.83
CA SER A 48 14.29 -22.37 -4.44
C SER A 48 15.46 -21.40 -4.42
N PHE A 49 15.41 -20.47 -3.48
CA PHE A 49 16.47 -19.54 -3.14
C PHE A 49 17.50 -20.18 -2.19
N MET A 50 17.19 -21.35 -1.63
CA MET A 50 18.02 -22.06 -0.68
C MET A 50 18.92 -23.10 -1.35
N SER A 51 18.34 -24.04 -2.11
CA SER A 51 19.10 -25.13 -2.70
C SER A 51 18.41 -25.84 -3.86
N ILE A 52 19.19 -26.54 -4.68
CA ILE A 52 18.67 -27.40 -5.76
C ILE A 52 17.82 -28.54 -5.18
N ASP A 53 18.17 -29.07 -4.01
CA ASP A 53 17.44 -30.20 -3.42
C ASP A 53 16.08 -29.76 -2.89
N THR A 54 15.99 -28.58 -2.26
CA THR A 54 14.71 -27.95 -1.92
C THR A 54 13.85 -27.71 -3.17
N ALA A 55 14.45 -27.22 -4.27
CA ALA A 55 13.73 -27.04 -5.53
C ALA A 55 13.20 -28.37 -6.11
N LYS A 56 13.93 -29.49 -5.96
CA LYS A 56 13.45 -30.83 -6.35
C LYS A 56 12.32 -31.31 -5.44
N ASP A 57 12.42 -31.05 -4.14
CA ASP A 57 11.40 -31.43 -3.17
C ASP A 57 10.07 -30.73 -3.48
N TYR A 58 10.08 -29.43 -3.82
CA TYR A 58 8.88 -28.70 -4.26
C TYR A 58 8.23 -29.29 -5.51
N ILE A 59 9.00 -29.74 -6.50
CA ILE A 59 8.44 -30.45 -7.68
C ILE A 59 7.63 -31.67 -7.24
N THR A 60 8.09 -32.40 -6.23
CA THR A 60 7.42 -33.63 -5.78
C THR A 60 6.26 -33.38 -4.81
N THR A 61 6.31 -32.29 -4.05
CA THR A 61 5.32 -31.98 -3.00
C THR A 61 4.19 -31.10 -3.52
N GLU A 62 4.48 -30.06 -4.31
CA GLU A 62 3.50 -29.09 -4.81
C GLU A 62 2.91 -29.49 -6.17
N ILE A 63 3.72 -30.11 -7.04
CA ILE A 63 3.31 -30.52 -8.39
C ILE A 63 3.53 -32.02 -8.60
N PRO A 64 2.93 -32.91 -7.78
CA PRO A 64 3.27 -34.34 -7.74
C PRO A 64 2.94 -35.08 -9.03
N THR A 65 2.00 -34.57 -9.83
CA THR A 65 1.53 -35.22 -11.06
C THR A 65 2.07 -34.55 -12.32
N TRP A 66 2.13 -35.30 -13.43
CA TRP A 66 2.46 -34.76 -14.76
C TRP A 66 1.23 -34.22 -15.52
N SER A 67 0.05 -34.24 -14.90
CA SER A 67 -1.19 -33.72 -15.50
C SER A 67 -1.29 -32.22 -15.22
N VAL A 68 -1.08 -31.39 -16.25
CA VAL A 68 -1.26 -29.93 -16.14
C VAL A 68 -2.67 -29.57 -15.68
N ASN A 69 -3.68 -30.36 -16.07
CA ASN A 69 -5.07 -30.12 -15.67
C ASN A 69 -5.28 -30.26 -14.15
N ASN A 70 -4.49 -31.09 -13.46
CA ASN A 70 -4.58 -31.20 -12.01
C ASN A 70 -4.11 -29.89 -11.38
N THR A 71 -2.91 -29.41 -11.75
CA THR A 71 -2.37 -28.13 -11.28
C THR A 71 -3.29 -26.94 -11.62
N VAL A 72 -3.89 -26.93 -12.81
CA VAL A 72 -4.87 -25.90 -13.19
C VAL A 72 -6.11 -25.95 -12.29
N THR A 73 -6.61 -27.15 -11.98
CA THR A 73 -7.78 -27.33 -11.11
C THR A 73 -7.47 -26.87 -9.69
N ASP A 74 -6.30 -27.24 -9.16
CA ASP A 74 -5.85 -26.86 -7.83
C ASP A 74 -5.67 -25.34 -7.73
N ALA A 75 -5.04 -24.70 -8.73
CA ALA A 75 -4.89 -23.25 -8.78
C ALA A 75 -6.25 -22.52 -8.87
N ILE A 76 -7.19 -23.01 -9.67
CA ILE A 76 -8.56 -22.45 -9.74
C ILE A 76 -9.25 -22.58 -8.38
N HIS A 77 -9.07 -23.71 -7.68
CA HIS A 77 -9.65 -23.93 -6.37
C HIS A 77 -9.09 -22.96 -5.33
N GLU A 78 -7.78 -22.76 -5.30
CA GLU A 78 -7.08 -21.83 -4.40
C GLU A 78 -7.52 -20.38 -4.64
N TRP A 79 -7.45 -19.89 -5.88
CA TRP A 79 -7.90 -18.53 -6.22
C TRP A 79 -9.36 -18.27 -5.84
N ASN A 80 -10.25 -19.24 -6.07
CA ASN A 80 -11.64 -19.09 -5.68
C ASN A 80 -11.81 -19.09 -4.16
N THR A 81 -11.10 -19.96 -3.45
CA THR A 81 -11.24 -20.11 -1.99
C THR A 81 -10.67 -18.91 -1.25
N ASP A 82 -9.45 -18.51 -1.59
CA ASP A 82 -8.70 -17.53 -0.81
C ASP A 82 -8.94 -16.09 -1.24
N VAL A 83 -9.32 -15.87 -2.51
CA VAL A 83 -9.46 -14.53 -3.08
C VAL A 83 -10.89 -14.25 -3.55
N PHE A 84 -11.38 -14.93 -4.59
CA PHE A 84 -12.62 -14.52 -5.25
C PHE A 84 -13.88 -14.77 -4.41
N SER A 85 -13.86 -15.74 -3.49
CA SER A 85 -15.00 -15.98 -2.61
C SER A 85 -15.17 -14.92 -1.52
N LYS A 86 -14.13 -14.11 -1.25
CA LYS A 86 -14.13 -13.11 -0.18
C LYS A 86 -15.08 -11.97 -0.45
N ILE A 87 -15.40 -11.66 -1.70
CA ILE A 87 -16.37 -10.63 -2.06
C ILE A 87 -17.32 -11.21 -3.10
N ARG A 88 -18.61 -11.24 -2.77
CA ARG A 88 -19.67 -11.76 -3.63
C ARG A 88 -20.64 -10.66 -3.99
N VAL A 89 -20.93 -10.53 -5.27
CA VAL A 89 -21.90 -9.59 -5.84
C VAL A 89 -22.83 -10.36 -6.80
N PRO A 90 -24.03 -9.83 -7.12
CA PRO A 90 -24.89 -10.44 -8.13
C PRO A 90 -24.18 -10.56 -9.49
N THR A 91 -24.28 -11.75 -10.10
CA THR A 91 -23.66 -12.08 -11.40
C THR A 91 -24.69 -12.58 -12.42
N ASP A 92 -25.97 -12.33 -12.18
CA ASP A 92 -27.03 -12.69 -13.12
C ASP A 92 -26.98 -11.81 -14.39
N SER A 93 -27.89 -12.04 -15.33
CA SER A 93 -27.92 -11.34 -16.62
C SER A 93 -28.13 -9.83 -16.53
N SER A 94 -28.57 -9.30 -15.38
CA SER A 94 -28.70 -7.85 -15.16
C SER A 94 -27.42 -7.19 -14.63
N ALA A 95 -26.41 -7.98 -14.25
CA ALA A 95 -25.18 -7.46 -13.68
C ALA A 95 -24.34 -6.68 -14.71
N ASN A 96 -23.79 -5.55 -14.28
CA ASN A 96 -22.85 -4.77 -15.09
C ASN A 96 -21.54 -5.56 -15.26
N THR A 97 -21.33 -6.09 -16.47
CA THR A 97 -20.16 -6.94 -16.78
C THR A 97 -18.84 -6.19 -16.64
N THR A 98 -18.79 -4.88 -16.95
CA THR A 98 -17.59 -4.07 -16.76
C THR A 98 -17.24 -3.95 -15.28
N ASN A 99 -18.20 -3.63 -14.42
CA ASN A 99 -17.96 -3.56 -12.97
C ASN A 99 -17.52 -4.91 -12.41
N LEU A 100 -18.13 -6.02 -12.85
CA LEU A 100 -17.70 -7.36 -12.45
C LEU A 100 -16.25 -7.65 -12.82
N ARG A 101 -15.85 -7.34 -14.06
CA ARG A 101 -14.47 -7.52 -14.52
C ARG A 101 -13.50 -6.66 -13.73
N LEU A 102 -13.83 -5.40 -13.49
CA LEU A 102 -13.02 -4.49 -12.69
C LEU A 102 -12.87 -4.98 -11.24
N LEU A 103 -13.95 -5.46 -10.61
CA LEU A 103 -13.91 -6.00 -9.25
C LEU A 103 -12.99 -7.22 -9.15
N TYR A 104 -13.24 -8.26 -9.95
CA TYR A 104 -12.50 -9.52 -9.83
C TYR A 104 -11.07 -9.43 -10.38
N SER A 105 -10.81 -8.59 -11.39
CA SER A 105 -9.43 -8.31 -11.80
C SER A 105 -8.66 -7.52 -10.74
N SER A 106 -9.30 -6.56 -10.07
CA SER A 106 -8.67 -5.87 -8.94
C SER A 106 -8.33 -6.81 -7.79
N LEU A 107 -9.24 -7.72 -7.43
CA LEU A 107 -8.96 -8.79 -6.49
C LEU A 107 -7.79 -9.67 -6.94
N TYR A 108 -7.69 -10.04 -8.21
CA TYR A 108 -6.55 -10.78 -8.72
C TYR A 108 -5.23 -10.02 -8.56
N PHE A 109 -5.14 -8.80 -9.11
CA PHE A 109 -3.89 -8.04 -9.14
C PHE A 109 -3.37 -7.63 -7.76
N MET A 110 -4.27 -7.36 -6.81
CA MET A 110 -3.86 -6.99 -5.45
C MET A 110 -3.32 -8.15 -4.61
N HIS A 111 -3.56 -9.41 -5.01
CA HIS A 111 -3.08 -10.61 -4.33
C HIS A 111 -1.84 -11.24 -5.00
N LEU A 112 -1.27 -10.62 -6.05
CA LEU A 112 -0.04 -11.12 -6.67
C LEU A 112 1.22 -10.82 -5.85
N MET A 113 1.16 -9.80 -5.00
CA MET A 113 2.27 -9.33 -4.17
C MET A 113 1.72 -8.85 -2.83
N SER A 114 2.43 -8.98 -1.72
CA SER A 114 3.78 -9.54 -1.57
C SER A 114 3.77 -11.08 -1.58
N SER A 115 4.95 -11.72 -1.68
CA SER A 115 5.06 -13.18 -1.79
C SER A 115 5.51 -13.79 -0.46
N ASP A 116 4.78 -14.82 0.00
CA ASP A 116 5.22 -15.65 1.11
C ASP A 116 6.37 -16.54 0.63
N ARG A 117 7.51 -16.41 1.29
CA ARG A 117 8.74 -17.17 1.05
C ARG A 117 9.23 -17.79 2.35
N THR A 118 8.32 -18.14 3.25
CA THR A 118 8.68 -18.76 4.54
C THR A 118 9.51 -20.03 4.30
N GLY A 119 10.69 -20.10 4.93
CA GLY A 119 11.67 -21.17 4.71
C GLY A 119 12.64 -20.95 3.53
N GLU A 120 12.44 -19.91 2.73
CA GLU A 120 13.18 -19.62 1.50
C GLU A 120 14.06 -18.35 1.62
N ASN A 121 14.56 -18.07 2.83
CA ASN A 121 15.44 -16.93 3.09
C ASN A 121 16.92 -17.32 3.12
N PRO A 122 17.73 -16.96 2.10
CA PRO A 122 19.15 -17.29 2.07
C PRO A 122 20.03 -16.39 2.95
N LEU A 123 19.47 -15.31 3.52
CA LEU A 123 20.24 -14.29 4.23
C LEU A 123 20.35 -14.54 5.74
N TRP A 124 19.34 -15.13 6.36
CA TRP A 124 19.34 -15.49 7.78
C TRP A 124 18.36 -16.63 8.07
N ILE A 125 18.56 -17.31 9.20
CA ILE A 125 17.69 -18.39 9.68
C ILE A 125 16.73 -17.81 10.73
N SER A 126 15.43 -18.06 10.57
CA SER A 126 14.39 -17.66 11.53
C SER A 126 13.20 -18.63 11.48
N ASP A 127 12.51 -18.75 12.62
CA ASP A 127 11.23 -19.46 12.73
C ASP A 127 10.03 -18.52 12.46
N GLU A 128 10.28 -17.23 12.24
CA GLU A 128 9.28 -16.25 11.83
C GLU A 128 8.93 -16.39 10.34
N PRO A 129 7.71 -15.99 9.92
CA PRO A 129 7.36 -15.93 8.52
C PRO A 129 8.31 -15.03 7.73
N PHE A 130 8.61 -15.43 6.49
CA PHE A 130 9.45 -14.63 5.60
C PHE A 130 8.66 -14.20 4.37
N TRP A 131 8.50 -12.90 4.21
CA TRP A 131 7.85 -12.29 3.06
C TRP A 131 8.85 -11.43 2.29
N ASP A 132 8.75 -11.46 0.96
CA ASP A 132 9.53 -10.60 0.07
C ASP A 132 8.62 -9.91 -0.95
N ASP A 133 9.18 -9.10 -1.84
CA ASP A 133 8.44 -8.36 -2.86
C ASP A 133 7.43 -7.37 -2.27
N PHE A 134 7.83 -6.71 -1.18
CA PHE A 134 7.23 -5.46 -0.70
C PHE A 134 7.63 -4.29 -1.59
N TYR A 135 7.41 -4.39 -2.90
CA TYR A 135 7.99 -3.50 -3.91
C TYR A 135 7.68 -2.01 -3.66
N THR A 136 6.46 -1.69 -3.22
CA THR A 136 5.97 -0.32 -3.02
C THR A 136 5.22 -0.19 -1.70
N LEU A 137 5.89 -0.11 -0.54
CA LEU A 137 5.19 0.34 0.68
C LEU A 137 4.95 1.86 0.67
N TYR A 138 5.58 2.57 -0.25
CA TYR A 138 5.61 4.04 -0.36
C TYR A 138 4.60 4.70 -1.30
N LEU A 139 3.70 3.98 -1.97
CA LEU A 139 2.90 4.63 -3.03
C LEU A 139 1.79 5.54 -2.46
N PHE A 140 1.79 6.82 -2.82
CA PHE A 140 0.89 7.86 -2.28
C PHE A 140 -0.33 8.18 -3.15
N SER A 141 -1.50 8.30 -2.52
CA SER A 141 -2.72 8.91 -3.07
C SER A 141 -3.13 10.15 -2.29
N MET A 142 -4.01 10.96 -2.88
CA MET A 142 -4.54 12.23 -2.33
C MET A 142 -5.25 12.10 -0.98
N GLU A 143 -5.59 10.87 -0.54
CA GLU A 143 -6.32 10.55 0.69
C GLU A 143 -5.58 9.55 1.61
N GLY A 144 -4.33 9.16 1.25
CA GLY A 144 -3.51 8.17 1.97
C GLY A 144 -2.60 7.34 1.05
N THR A 145 -1.70 6.52 1.58
CA THR A 145 -0.82 5.65 0.76
C THR A 145 -1.63 4.54 0.07
N TYR A 146 -1.65 4.47 -1.27
CA TYR A 146 -2.24 3.37 -2.06
C TYR A 146 -1.72 1.98 -1.61
N SER A 147 -0.47 1.89 -1.18
CA SER A 147 0.15 0.68 -0.60
C SER A 147 -0.44 0.29 0.76
N ALA A 148 -0.76 1.28 1.59
CA ALA A 148 -1.46 1.08 2.84
C ALA A 148 -2.94 0.72 2.56
N VAL A 149 -3.55 1.23 1.50
CA VAL A 149 -4.89 0.79 1.05
C VAL A 149 -4.89 -0.71 0.70
N ARG A 150 -3.87 -1.21 -0.01
CA ARG A 150 -3.68 -2.67 -0.23
C ARG A 150 -3.54 -3.43 1.08
N SER A 151 -2.74 -2.89 2.00
CA SER A 151 -2.52 -3.49 3.32
C SER A 151 -3.81 -3.57 4.13
N VAL A 152 -4.66 -2.54 4.09
CA VAL A 152 -5.99 -2.54 4.71
C VAL A 152 -6.91 -3.56 4.06
N SER A 153 -6.93 -3.67 2.74
CA SER A 153 -7.73 -4.67 2.05
C SER A 153 -7.32 -6.09 2.47
N THR A 154 -6.02 -6.37 2.55
CA THR A 154 -5.49 -7.66 3.00
C THR A 154 -5.83 -7.90 4.48
N HIS A 155 -5.73 -6.87 5.33
CA HIS A 155 -6.15 -6.94 6.73
C HIS A 155 -7.62 -7.35 6.86
N VAL A 156 -8.51 -6.72 6.08
CA VAL A 156 -9.96 -6.98 6.17
C VAL A 156 -10.32 -8.36 5.62
N LEU A 157 -9.80 -8.73 4.45
CA LEU A 157 -10.20 -9.94 3.72
C LEU A 157 -9.44 -11.19 4.17
N GLN A 158 -8.19 -11.02 4.59
CA GLN A 158 -7.23 -12.09 4.87
C GLN A 158 -6.36 -11.79 6.13
N PRO A 159 -6.96 -11.58 7.33
CA PRO A 159 -6.21 -11.20 8.53
C PRO A 159 -5.02 -12.12 8.87
N PRO A 160 -5.10 -13.47 8.76
CA PRO A 160 -3.95 -14.33 9.07
C PRO A 160 -2.74 -14.12 8.15
N TYR A 161 -2.97 -13.90 6.85
CA TYR A 161 -1.89 -13.56 5.91
C TYR A 161 -1.29 -12.20 6.25
N TYR A 162 -2.13 -11.21 6.56
CA TYR A 162 -1.66 -9.89 6.93
C TYR A 162 -0.88 -9.89 8.26
N GLU A 163 -1.30 -10.68 9.25
CA GLU A 163 -0.55 -10.90 10.49
C GLU A 163 0.86 -11.46 10.19
N SER A 164 0.93 -12.46 9.31
CA SER A 164 2.19 -13.06 8.84
C SER A 164 3.10 -12.04 8.15
N MET A 165 2.54 -11.17 7.30
CA MET A 165 3.28 -10.09 6.63
C MET A 165 3.85 -9.08 7.65
N ILE A 166 3.07 -8.66 8.65
CA ILE A 166 3.55 -7.73 9.69
C ILE A 166 4.69 -8.35 10.50
N ARG A 167 4.58 -9.63 10.87
CA ARG A 167 5.68 -10.37 11.52
C ARG A 167 6.93 -10.42 10.65
N GLY A 168 6.78 -10.72 9.36
CA GLY A 168 7.87 -10.72 8.40
C GLY A 168 8.56 -9.35 8.26
N LEU A 169 7.80 -8.25 8.27
CA LEU A 169 8.37 -6.89 8.25
C LEU A 169 9.19 -6.58 9.51
N ILE A 170 8.69 -6.96 10.69
CA ILE A 170 9.41 -6.83 11.96
C ILE A 170 10.69 -7.69 11.93
N GLU A 171 10.63 -8.87 11.33
CA GLU A 171 11.79 -9.75 11.20
C GLU A 171 12.86 -9.18 10.25
N ILE A 172 12.44 -8.57 9.14
CA ILE A 172 13.36 -7.82 8.26
C ILE A 172 14.04 -6.70 9.05
N TYR A 173 13.28 -5.94 9.86
CA TYR A 173 13.86 -4.91 10.73
C TYR A 173 14.91 -5.47 11.70
N LYS A 174 14.63 -6.60 12.37
CA LYS A 174 15.58 -7.19 13.33
C LYS A 174 16.92 -7.59 12.68
N HIS A 175 16.88 -8.04 11.42
CA HIS A 175 18.07 -8.51 10.72
C HIS A 175 18.77 -7.44 9.87
N GLN A 176 18.01 -6.48 9.32
CA GLN A 176 18.54 -5.43 8.43
C GLN A 176 18.60 -4.04 9.10
N GLY A 177 18.11 -3.93 10.34
CA GLY A 177 18.20 -2.75 11.19
C GLY A 177 17.15 -1.67 10.94
N TYR A 178 16.31 -1.82 9.91
CA TYR A 178 15.36 -0.83 9.43
C TYR A 178 14.16 -1.51 8.76
N LEU A 179 12.97 -0.92 8.84
CA LEU A 179 11.84 -1.37 8.00
C LEU A 179 12.12 -1.04 6.52
N PRO A 180 11.75 -1.89 5.57
CA PRO A 180 11.85 -1.54 4.16
C PRO A 180 10.80 -0.49 3.78
N ASP A 181 11.14 0.40 2.85
CA ASP A 181 10.16 1.25 2.16
C ASP A 181 9.75 0.60 0.83
N GLY A 182 10.71 -0.07 0.18
CA GLY A 182 10.51 -1.03 -0.90
C GLY A 182 11.45 -2.22 -0.70
N ARG A 183 11.03 -3.42 -1.10
CA ARG A 183 11.87 -4.63 -1.07
C ARG A 183 11.51 -5.57 -2.20
N SER A 184 12.52 -6.12 -2.89
CA SER A 184 12.35 -7.22 -3.84
C SER A 184 13.66 -7.98 -4.01
N GLY A 185 13.58 -9.29 -4.24
CA GLY A 185 14.75 -10.14 -4.44
C GLY A 185 15.70 -10.14 -3.24
N ASN A 186 15.16 -10.12 -2.02
CA ASN A 186 15.87 -10.06 -0.74
C ASN A 186 16.67 -8.77 -0.49
N TRP A 187 16.47 -7.73 -1.30
CA TRP A 187 17.13 -6.45 -1.18
C TRP A 187 16.13 -5.33 -0.92
N ASN A 188 16.48 -4.44 0.00
CA ASN A 188 15.74 -3.20 0.19
C ASN A 188 16.06 -2.27 -0.97
N GLY A 189 15.01 -1.78 -1.62
CA GLY A 189 15.11 -0.82 -2.72
C GLY A 189 15.41 0.59 -2.22
N LEU A 190 15.56 1.50 -3.18
CA LEU A 190 15.68 2.93 -2.91
C LEU A 190 14.42 3.45 -2.20
N VAL A 191 14.63 4.38 -1.27
CA VAL A 191 13.54 4.99 -0.50
C VAL A 191 12.94 6.14 -1.27
N GLN A 192 11.63 6.10 -1.49
CA GLN A 192 10.90 7.05 -2.32
C GLN A 192 10.33 8.18 -1.45
N GLY A 193 11.18 8.78 -0.62
CA GLY A 193 10.85 9.97 0.18
C GLY A 193 10.48 9.75 1.65
N GLY A 194 10.33 8.54 2.19
CA GLY A 194 9.96 8.40 3.61
C GLY A 194 10.16 7.03 4.21
N SER A 195 9.67 6.83 5.44
CA SER A 195 9.45 5.49 5.96
C SER A 195 7.96 5.18 6.00
N ASN A 196 7.52 4.32 5.08
CA ASN A 196 6.12 3.93 4.99
C ASN A 196 5.83 2.57 5.61
N GLY A 197 6.87 1.80 5.97
CA GLY A 197 6.72 0.63 6.84
C GLY A 197 6.03 0.98 8.15
N ASP A 198 6.31 2.17 8.71
CA ASP A 198 5.67 2.67 9.92
C ASP A 198 4.15 2.80 9.78
N ASN A 199 3.68 3.28 8.61
CA ASN A 199 2.26 3.49 8.35
C ASN A 199 1.52 2.14 8.25
N VAL A 200 2.14 1.14 7.63
CA VAL A 200 1.59 -0.22 7.53
C VAL A 200 1.45 -0.85 8.92
N LEU A 201 2.49 -0.75 9.76
CA LEU A 201 2.47 -1.25 11.14
C LEU A 201 1.45 -0.50 12.00
N ALA A 202 1.42 0.83 11.95
CA ALA A 202 0.46 1.60 12.73
C ALA A 202 -0.98 1.33 12.31
N ASP A 203 -1.26 1.22 11.01
CA ASP A 203 -2.61 0.91 10.52
C ASP A 203 -3.11 -0.45 11.05
N ALA A 204 -2.26 -1.48 10.97
CA ALA A 204 -2.52 -2.79 11.56
C ALA A 204 -2.79 -2.67 13.08
N TYR A 205 -1.99 -1.88 13.80
CA TYR A 205 -2.14 -1.67 15.23
C TYR A 205 -3.47 -0.97 15.58
N VAL A 206 -3.79 0.17 14.96
CA VAL A 206 -4.97 0.97 15.32
C VAL A 206 -6.28 0.29 14.95
N LYS A 207 -6.27 -0.55 13.90
CA LYS A 207 -7.42 -1.38 13.51
C LYS A 207 -7.55 -2.67 14.31
N GLY A 208 -6.64 -2.92 15.26
CA GLY A 208 -6.79 -3.98 16.24
C GLY A 208 -6.21 -5.33 15.85
N LEU A 209 -5.31 -5.40 14.86
CA LEU A 209 -4.57 -6.62 14.56
C LEU A 209 -3.65 -6.93 15.75
N ARG A 210 -3.88 -8.04 16.46
CA ARG A 210 -3.14 -8.39 17.68
C ARG A 210 -2.34 -9.68 17.53
N GLY A 211 -2.97 -10.81 17.24
CA GLY A 211 -2.27 -12.03 16.81
C GLY A 211 -1.04 -12.42 17.65
N SER A 212 -0.04 -12.98 16.97
CA SER A 212 1.30 -13.29 17.51
C SER A 212 2.31 -12.16 17.25
N ILE A 213 1.83 -10.96 16.94
CA ILE A 213 2.69 -9.83 16.59
C ILE A 213 3.33 -9.27 17.85
N ASN A 214 4.66 -9.21 17.87
CA ASN A 214 5.39 -8.52 18.93
C ASN A 214 5.36 -7.00 18.68
N TRP A 215 4.32 -6.34 19.19
CA TRP A 215 4.14 -4.89 19.03
C TRP A 215 5.18 -4.04 19.76
N THR A 216 5.89 -4.59 20.76
CA THR A 216 7.02 -3.90 21.37
C THR A 216 8.18 -3.78 20.37
N GLU A 217 8.51 -4.86 19.66
CA GLU A 217 9.52 -4.85 18.59
C GLU A 217 9.03 -4.05 17.37
N GLY A 218 7.75 -4.18 17.01
CA GLY A 218 7.15 -3.38 15.94
C GLY A 218 7.22 -1.88 16.21
N TYR A 219 6.93 -1.45 17.45
CA TYR A 219 7.10 -0.06 17.86
C TYR A 219 8.58 0.36 17.85
N ALA A 220 9.49 -0.48 18.33
CA ALA A 220 10.93 -0.20 18.28
C ALA A 220 11.45 -0.02 16.84
N ALA A 221 10.90 -0.79 15.89
CA ALA A 221 11.17 -0.63 14.45
C ALA A 221 10.74 0.74 13.93
N MET A 222 9.51 1.17 14.27
CA MET A 222 8.99 2.49 13.89
C MET A 222 9.82 3.63 14.50
N VAL A 223 10.21 3.51 15.78
CA VAL A 223 11.06 4.50 16.45
C VAL A 223 12.44 4.55 15.79
N LYS A 224 13.02 3.40 15.44
CA LYS A 224 14.31 3.33 14.76
C LYS A 224 14.27 4.10 13.43
N ASP A 225 13.25 3.85 12.62
CA ASP A 225 13.02 4.54 11.36
C ASP A 225 12.86 6.06 11.60
N ALA A 226 12.02 6.48 12.54
CA ALA A 226 11.75 7.89 12.82
C ALA A 226 12.91 8.70 13.42
N GLU A 227 13.87 8.05 14.10
CA GLU A 227 14.86 8.73 14.94
C GLU A 227 16.32 8.52 14.53
N VAL A 228 16.65 7.43 13.82
CA VAL A 228 18.03 7.08 13.53
C VAL A 228 18.31 7.13 12.02
N THR A 229 19.03 8.15 11.59
CA THR A 229 19.50 8.29 10.21
C THR A 229 20.35 7.08 9.81
N PRO A 230 20.04 6.40 8.68
CA PRO A 230 20.89 5.34 8.12
C PRO A 230 22.29 5.85 7.75
N TYR A 231 23.26 4.93 7.70
CA TYR A 231 24.61 5.27 7.24
C TYR A 231 24.62 5.50 5.71
N ASN A 232 25.54 6.33 5.23
CA ASN A 232 25.72 6.55 3.80
C ASN A 232 26.35 5.32 3.13
N THR A 233 25.62 4.69 2.22
CA THR A 233 26.07 3.55 1.42
C THR A 233 26.98 3.99 0.26
N PHE A 234 27.10 5.29 0.00
CA PHE A 234 27.84 5.90 -1.11
C PHE A 234 27.42 5.35 -2.47
N ASP A 235 26.15 4.95 -2.58
CA ASP A 235 25.59 4.51 -3.84
C ASP A 235 25.49 5.73 -4.78
N PRO A 236 26.09 5.70 -5.98
CA PRO A 236 26.02 6.82 -6.92
C PRO A 236 24.59 7.08 -7.42
N THR A 237 23.67 6.13 -7.25
CA THR A 237 22.24 6.26 -7.54
C THR A 237 21.41 6.65 -6.31
N ASP A 238 21.98 6.52 -5.10
CA ASP A 238 21.40 6.97 -3.83
C ASP A 238 22.39 7.88 -3.07
N LEU A 239 22.60 9.08 -3.61
CA LEU A 239 23.42 10.10 -2.97
C LEU A 239 22.81 10.62 -1.65
N HIS A 240 21.59 10.18 -1.34
CA HIS A 240 20.74 10.64 -0.25
C HIS A 240 20.45 9.47 0.68
N PRO A 241 21.37 9.03 1.56
CA PRO A 241 21.12 7.89 2.43
C PRO A 241 19.77 8.04 3.10
N ALA A 242 18.82 7.22 2.63
CA ALA A 242 17.39 7.31 2.87
C ALA A 242 17.12 8.03 4.20
N GLN A 243 16.88 9.35 4.14
CA GLN A 243 16.81 10.14 5.37
C GLN A 243 15.47 9.84 6.06
N LYS A 244 15.44 8.77 6.85
CA LYS A 244 14.28 8.40 7.67
C LYS A 244 14.05 9.35 8.85
N LYS A 245 15.05 10.19 9.16
CA LYS A 245 14.97 11.21 10.19
C LYS A 245 14.32 12.47 9.63
N VAL A 246 13.01 12.60 9.75
CA VAL A 246 12.36 13.91 9.66
C VAL A 246 12.41 14.57 11.04
N GLU A 247 13.60 14.99 11.43
CA GLU A 247 13.65 16.23 12.19
C GLU A 247 13.32 17.30 11.15
N VAL A 248 12.26 18.08 11.38
CA VAL A 248 12.25 19.44 10.87
C VAL A 248 13.43 20.10 11.57
N LEU A 249 14.62 19.91 10.98
CA LEU A 249 15.87 20.38 11.53
C LEU A 249 15.70 21.89 11.62
N SER A 250 15.60 22.38 12.85
CA SER A 250 16.32 23.58 13.26
C SER A 250 17.63 23.58 12.49
N MET A 251 17.73 24.49 11.51
CA MET A 251 18.79 24.54 10.52
C MET A 251 20.07 25.14 11.13
N THR A 252 20.38 24.69 12.34
CA THR A 252 21.54 25.09 13.13
C THR A 252 22.74 24.25 12.69
N GLY A 253 23.30 24.63 11.53
CA GLY A 253 24.74 24.78 11.41
C GLY A 253 25.61 23.56 11.05
N ARG A 254 25.32 22.80 9.99
CA ARG A 254 26.36 21.99 9.33
C ARG A 254 26.24 21.96 7.80
N ASN A 255 27.35 22.36 7.15
CA ASN A 255 27.82 22.16 5.77
C ASN A 255 26.90 22.48 4.58
N LEU A 256 27.51 23.10 3.56
CA LEU A 256 26.93 23.51 2.26
C LEU A 256 26.13 22.41 1.54
N VAL A 257 26.37 21.13 1.86
CA VAL A 257 25.68 19.97 1.30
C VAL A 257 24.24 19.89 1.82
N THR A 258 23.98 20.19 3.10
CA THR A 258 22.63 20.29 3.68
C THR A 258 21.79 21.42 3.08
N TYR A 259 22.48 22.43 2.52
CA TYR A 259 21.90 23.65 1.95
C TYR A 259 21.17 23.43 0.62
N LEU A 260 21.60 22.44 -0.18
CA LEU A 260 20.90 22.01 -1.41
C LEU A 260 19.87 20.90 -1.14
N LEU A 261 20.07 20.12 -0.07
CA LEU A 261 19.32 18.89 0.22
C LEU A 261 17.93 19.12 0.85
N THR A 262 17.67 20.29 1.44
CA THR A 262 16.41 20.58 2.16
C THR A 262 15.36 21.25 1.27
N ILE A 263 15.72 21.68 0.05
CA ILE A 263 14.80 22.24 -0.95
C ILE A 263 14.21 21.11 -1.81
N ILE A 264 15.01 20.07 -2.04
CA ILE A 264 14.61 18.88 -2.77
C ILE A 264 13.62 18.09 -1.91
N HIS A 265 12.46 17.77 -2.46
CA HIS A 265 11.36 17.01 -1.85
C HIS A 265 10.76 17.57 -0.56
N ALA A 266 11.00 18.84 -0.19
CA ALA A 266 10.53 19.41 1.08
C ALA A 266 9.02 19.24 1.28
N VAL A 267 8.23 19.48 0.23
CA VAL A 267 6.76 19.36 0.26
C VAL A 267 6.35 17.90 0.48
N PHE A 268 7.00 16.97 -0.22
CA PHE A 268 6.70 15.55 -0.17
C PHE A 268 7.13 14.92 1.16
N HIS A 269 8.40 15.08 1.56
CA HIS A 269 8.94 14.57 2.83
C HIS A 269 8.15 15.03 4.05
N VAL A 270 7.72 16.30 4.08
CA VAL A 270 6.92 16.79 5.20
C VAL A 270 5.62 16.02 5.34
N GLN A 271 4.91 15.71 4.26
CA GLN A 271 3.67 14.93 4.35
C GLN A 271 3.91 13.49 4.84
N LEU A 272 4.96 12.86 4.34
CA LEU A 272 5.39 11.53 4.78
C LEU A 272 5.73 11.51 6.26
N SER A 273 6.36 12.59 6.73
CA SER A 273 6.65 12.77 8.14
C SER A 273 5.38 12.92 8.97
N ILE A 274 4.36 13.65 8.52
CA ILE A 274 3.10 13.80 9.27
C ILE A 274 2.45 12.44 9.45
N ALA A 275 2.36 11.67 8.37
CA ALA A 275 1.78 10.34 8.38
C ALA A 275 2.54 9.43 9.35
N SER A 276 3.87 9.33 9.22
CA SER A 276 4.72 8.54 10.13
C SER A 276 4.63 9.03 11.58
N MET A 277 4.66 10.33 11.86
CA MET A 277 4.56 10.85 13.23
C MET A 277 3.17 10.60 13.83
N THR A 278 2.10 10.71 13.03
CA THR A 278 0.74 10.34 13.46
C THR A 278 0.69 8.86 13.79
N SER A 279 1.24 8.01 12.92
CA SER A 279 1.39 6.56 13.09
C SER A 279 2.10 6.21 14.40
N LEU A 280 3.29 6.78 14.64
CA LEU A 280 4.04 6.58 15.87
C LEU A 280 3.24 7.04 17.09
N SER A 281 2.56 8.20 17.03
CA SER A 281 1.79 8.70 18.16
C SER A 281 0.66 7.76 18.60
N GLN A 282 0.01 7.11 17.63
CA GLN A 282 -1.11 6.21 17.90
C GLN A 282 -0.64 4.87 18.45
N VAL A 283 0.46 4.32 17.94
CA VAL A 283 1.06 3.10 18.49
C VAL A 283 1.66 3.36 19.88
N ALA A 284 2.38 4.48 20.03
CA ALA A 284 2.94 4.94 21.30
C ALA A 284 1.86 5.05 22.38
N ALA A 285 0.66 5.55 22.05
CA ALA A 285 -0.43 5.68 23.01
C ALA A 285 -0.80 4.37 23.72
N GLY A 286 -0.54 3.20 23.12
CA GLY A 286 -0.74 1.90 23.77
C GLY A 286 0.53 1.17 24.20
N ILE A 287 1.66 1.35 23.49
CA ILE A 287 2.92 0.63 23.77
C ILE A 287 3.87 1.42 24.67
N GLN A 288 4.03 2.72 24.41
CA GLN A 288 4.92 3.62 25.16
C GLN A 288 4.28 5.02 25.30
N PRO A 289 3.32 5.20 26.23
CA PRO A 289 2.51 6.42 26.29
C PRO A 289 3.30 7.72 26.50
N ALA A 290 4.50 7.63 27.08
CA ALA A 290 5.40 8.77 27.29
C ALA A 290 5.86 9.43 25.98
N ASP A 291 5.90 8.69 24.86
CA ASP A 291 6.32 9.21 23.57
C ASP A 291 5.18 9.83 22.76
N LYS A 292 3.92 9.63 23.19
CA LYS A 292 2.74 10.06 22.43
C LYS A 292 2.77 11.56 22.13
N GLU A 293 2.96 12.39 23.15
CA GLU A 293 2.94 13.85 22.99
C GLU A 293 4.08 14.34 22.10
N LYS A 294 5.27 13.73 22.21
CA LYS A 294 6.42 14.01 21.33
C LYS A 294 6.05 13.81 19.86
N TYR A 295 5.42 12.68 19.51
CA TYR A 295 5.06 12.40 18.11
C TYR A 295 3.81 13.15 17.64
N VAL A 296 2.85 13.44 18.52
CA VAL A 296 1.74 14.37 18.20
C VAL A 296 2.29 15.75 17.80
N ASN A 297 3.21 16.31 18.60
CA ASN A 297 3.80 17.61 18.28
C ASN A 297 4.61 17.55 16.96
N ARG A 298 5.39 16.47 16.73
CA ARG A 298 6.11 16.31 15.46
C ARG A 298 5.18 16.16 14.25
N SER A 299 3.99 15.58 14.41
CA SER A 299 3.01 15.45 13.32
C SER A 299 2.50 16.81 12.82
N ALA A 300 2.56 17.86 13.63
CA ALA A 300 2.21 19.22 13.22
C ALA A 300 3.35 19.99 12.52
N GLY A 301 4.50 19.34 12.27
CA GLY A 301 5.67 19.96 11.64
C GLY A 301 5.41 20.57 10.25
N TRP A 302 4.33 20.19 9.58
CA TRP A 302 3.90 20.79 8.32
C TRP A 302 3.60 22.28 8.40
N GLN A 303 3.17 22.76 9.57
CA GLN A 303 2.91 24.19 9.80
C GLN A 303 4.20 25.02 9.66
N LEU A 304 5.37 24.39 9.82
CA LEU A 304 6.66 25.07 9.71
C LEU A 304 7.03 25.41 8.26
N ILE A 305 6.41 24.78 7.26
CA ILE A 305 6.65 25.08 5.84
C ILE A 305 5.38 25.54 5.12
N TRP A 306 4.32 25.87 5.87
CA TRP A 306 3.10 26.40 5.32
C TRP A 306 3.24 27.91 5.07
N ASP A 307 3.29 28.31 3.81
CA ASP A 307 3.30 29.71 3.41
C ASP A 307 1.88 30.17 3.10
N HIS A 308 1.37 31.07 3.95
CA HIS A 308 0.03 31.65 3.83
C HIS A 308 -0.13 32.60 2.65
N ASP A 309 0.98 33.16 2.14
CA ASP A 309 0.97 34.23 1.14
C ASP A 309 1.04 33.68 -0.30
N VAL A 310 1.44 32.41 -0.47
CA VAL A 310 1.42 31.76 -1.78
C VAL A 310 -0.01 31.63 -2.27
N THR A 311 -0.25 32.05 -3.50
CA THR A 311 -1.57 31.96 -4.16
C THR A 311 -1.49 31.18 -5.46
N SER A 312 -2.48 30.35 -5.73
CA SER A 312 -2.59 29.59 -6.97
C SER A 312 -4.04 29.16 -7.20
N LEU A 313 -4.54 29.23 -8.44
CA LEU A 313 -5.92 28.88 -8.83
C LEU A 313 -7.03 29.43 -7.89
N ASN A 314 -6.89 30.68 -7.41
CA ASN A 314 -7.77 31.35 -6.44
C ASN A 314 -7.75 30.80 -5.00
N PHE A 315 -6.81 29.91 -4.68
CA PHE A 315 -6.53 29.46 -3.31
C PHE A 315 -5.32 30.20 -2.75
N THR A 316 -5.29 30.34 -1.43
CA THR A 316 -4.18 30.94 -0.67
C THR A 316 -3.72 29.95 0.39
N GLY A 317 -2.42 29.89 0.66
CA GLY A 317 -1.83 28.94 1.58
C GLY A 317 -1.37 27.64 0.91
N PHE A 318 -0.07 27.41 0.85
CA PHE A 318 0.53 26.19 0.29
C PHE A 318 1.74 25.73 1.11
N LEU A 319 2.05 24.44 1.04
CA LEU A 319 3.36 23.95 1.46
C LEU A 319 4.42 24.51 0.51
N ALA A 320 5.35 25.29 1.03
CA ALA A 320 6.39 25.94 0.24
C ALA A 320 7.78 25.62 0.80
N PRO A 321 8.81 25.48 -0.06
CA PRO A 321 10.19 25.30 0.40
C PRO A 321 10.62 26.47 1.28
N ARG A 322 11.05 26.16 2.50
CA ARG A 322 11.50 27.14 3.50
C ARG A 322 12.98 26.94 3.82
N PHE A 323 13.74 28.03 3.78
CA PHE A 323 15.18 28.04 4.01
C PHE A 323 15.57 28.09 5.49
N ALA A 324 16.87 27.80 5.70
CA ALA A 324 17.78 28.33 6.73
C ALA A 324 17.18 29.16 7.85
N ASN A 325 16.95 30.36 7.36
CA ASN A 325 16.75 31.62 8.01
C ASN A 325 15.25 31.91 8.19
N GLY A 326 14.38 30.96 7.85
CA GLY A 326 12.94 31.07 7.91
C GLY A 326 12.28 31.74 6.69
N SER A 327 13.04 32.18 5.68
CA SER A 327 12.49 32.72 4.43
C SER A 327 11.99 31.61 3.50
N TYR A 328 10.98 31.90 2.67
CA TYR A 328 10.49 31.00 1.63
C TYR A 328 11.26 31.18 0.32
N GLN A 329 11.19 30.18 -0.55
CA GLN A 329 11.78 30.24 -1.88
C GLN A 329 11.07 31.28 -2.77
N ASP A 330 11.84 32.25 -3.29
CA ASP A 330 11.34 33.22 -4.25
C ASP A 330 10.91 32.56 -5.57
N GLY A 331 9.78 32.99 -6.12
CA GLY A 331 9.26 32.49 -7.40
C GLY A 331 8.70 31.08 -7.36
N TYR A 332 8.38 30.56 -6.17
CA TYR A 332 7.68 29.29 -6.01
C TYR A 332 6.25 29.33 -6.58
N ASP A 333 5.93 28.38 -7.45
CA ASP A 333 4.58 28.17 -8.02
C ASP A 333 4.11 26.75 -7.71
N PRO A 334 3.01 26.57 -6.94
CA PRO A 334 2.43 25.25 -6.65
C PRO A 334 1.99 24.44 -7.87
N LEU A 335 1.88 25.04 -9.06
CA LEU A 335 1.58 24.36 -10.32
C LEU A 335 2.82 23.78 -11.01
N TYR A 336 4.02 24.04 -10.49
CA TYR A 336 5.26 23.60 -11.09
C TYR A 336 6.10 22.78 -10.10
N CYS A 337 6.59 21.64 -10.56
CA CYS A 337 7.47 20.75 -9.80
C CYS A 337 8.91 20.78 -10.29
N GLY A 338 9.27 21.59 -11.29
CA GLY A 338 10.56 21.43 -11.98
C GLY A 338 10.54 20.21 -12.87
N GLY A 339 11.33 19.19 -12.51
CA GLY A 339 11.39 17.92 -13.22
C GLY A 339 10.38 16.88 -12.73
N CYS A 340 9.76 17.07 -11.56
CA CYS A 340 8.96 16.04 -10.85
C CYS A 340 9.76 14.76 -10.53
N GLU A 341 11.09 14.88 -10.46
CA GLU A 341 12.03 13.77 -10.27
C GLU A 341 12.71 13.84 -8.90
N TRP A 342 13.61 12.90 -8.63
CA TRP A 342 14.43 12.80 -7.42
C TRP A 342 15.16 14.09 -6.98
N SER A 343 15.42 15.04 -7.88
CA SER A 343 16.08 16.31 -7.53
C SER A 343 15.11 17.49 -7.40
N SER A 344 13.80 17.25 -7.43
CA SER A 344 12.76 18.27 -7.52
C SER A 344 12.11 18.58 -6.16
N ILE A 345 11.49 19.75 -6.03
CA ILE A 345 10.77 20.18 -4.80
C ILE A 345 9.57 19.29 -4.43
N ALA A 346 9.01 18.60 -5.44
CA ALA A 346 7.94 17.62 -5.33
C ALA A 346 8.27 16.43 -6.23
N TYR A 347 7.87 15.23 -5.80
CA TYR A 347 8.18 13.96 -6.45
C TYR A 347 6.96 13.46 -7.23
N GLU A 348 7.11 13.06 -8.50
CA GLU A 348 6.06 12.49 -9.38
C GLU A 348 4.73 13.29 -9.48
N GLY A 349 4.72 14.53 -9.01
CA GLY A 349 3.53 15.35 -8.94
C GLY A 349 3.83 16.80 -8.60
N VAL A 350 2.90 17.68 -8.94
CA VAL A 350 2.96 19.10 -8.57
C VAL A 350 2.51 19.31 -7.13
N PRO A 351 3.00 20.34 -6.42
CA PRO A 351 2.58 20.63 -5.04
C PRO A 351 1.06 20.73 -4.83
N TRP A 352 0.31 21.09 -5.86
CA TRP A 352 -1.15 21.03 -5.85
C TRP A 352 -1.75 19.66 -5.53
N ALA A 353 -1.15 18.58 -6.04
CA ALA A 353 -1.59 17.20 -5.80
C ALA A 353 -1.39 16.75 -4.34
N TYR A 354 -0.58 17.50 -3.61
CA TYR A 354 -0.08 17.20 -2.27
C TYR A 354 -0.81 18.00 -1.17
N LEU A 355 -1.67 18.96 -1.53
CA LEU A 355 -2.35 19.85 -0.59
C LEU A 355 -3.53 19.18 0.16
N THR A 356 -4.11 18.13 -0.40
CA THR A 356 -5.35 17.52 0.11
C THR A 356 -5.17 16.77 1.44
N MET A 357 -3.94 16.42 1.80
CA MET A 357 -3.62 15.76 3.09
C MET A 357 -3.73 16.69 4.30
N LEU A 358 -3.66 18.01 4.10
CA LEU A 358 -3.60 19.00 5.18
C LEU A 358 -4.90 19.76 5.40
N ARG A 359 -5.88 19.60 4.50
CA ARG A 359 -7.13 20.32 4.64
C ARG A 359 -7.87 19.79 5.86
N ARG A 360 -8.08 20.70 6.82
CA ARG A 360 -8.93 20.59 8.01
C ARG A 360 -10.42 20.30 7.70
N SER A 361 -10.72 20.01 6.45
CA SER A 361 -12.02 20.17 5.84
C SER A 361 -11.97 19.41 4.51
N LEU A 362 -12.35 18.14 4.57
CA LEU A 362 -13.20 17.56 3.54
C LEU A 362 -14.64 18.11 3.72
N THR A 363 -14.81 19.41 4.01
CA THR A 363 -16.15 19.97 4.27
C THR A 363 -16.95 20.17 3.00
N SER A 364 -16.35 20.03 1.82
CA SER A 364 -17.08 19.81 0.59
C SER A 364 -16.82 18.41 0.10
N TRP A 365 -17.76 17.51 0.41
CA TRP A 365 -17.96 16.24 -0.27
C TRP A 365 -17.93 16.34 -1.80
N GLU A 366 -18.10 17.53 -2.37
CA GLU A 366 -17.91 17.82 -3.79
C GLU A 366 -16.55 17.34 -4.31
N ASP A 367 -15.45 17.48 -3.56
CA ASP A 367 -14.12 17.00 -3.97
C ASP A 367 -14.03 15.45 -3.93
N HIS A 368 -14.67 14.80 -2.95
CA HIS A 368 -14.73 13.33 -2.86
C HIS A 368 -15.70 12.74 -3.91
N LEU A 369 -16.84 13.39 -4.16
CA LEU A 369 -17.81 13.05 -5.21
C LEU A 369 -17.21 13.17 -6.61
N LEU A 370 -16.38 14.20 -6.87
CA LEU A 370 -15.63 14.33 -8.11
C LEU A 370 -14.71 13.11 -8.33
N SER A 371 -14.07 12.60 -7.26
CA SER A 371 -13.28 11.35 -7.33
C SER A 371 -14.12 10.10 -7.59
N THR A 372 -15.34 10.01 -7.01
CA THR A 372 -16.26 8.87 -7.25
C THR A 372 -16.90 8.87 -8.65
N GLN A 373 -16.92 10.01 -9.35
CA GLN A 373 -17.44 10.13 -10.72
C GLN A 373 -16.36 9.92 -11.79
N ASP A 374 -15.13 10.41 -11.55
CA ASP A 374 -14.06 10.37 -12.55
C ASP A 374 -13.37 9.02 -12.69
N TRP A 375 -13.44 8.14 -11.68
CA TRP A 375 -12.81 6.82 -11.81
C TRP A 375 -13.39 6.02 -12.99
N THR A 376 -14.69 6.16 -13.29
CA THR A 376 -15.31 5.48 -14.45
C THR A 376 -14.76 5.94 -15.80
N LYS A 377 -14.12 7.12 -15.85
CA LYS A 377 -13.43 7.63 -17.04
C LYS A 377 -12.00 7.07 -17.14
N CYS A 378 -11.38 6.81 -16.00
CA CYS A 378 -10.00 6.38 -15.85
C CYS A 378 -9.82 4.86 -15.88
N PHE A 379 -10.80 4.09 -15.39
CA PHE A 379 -10.74 2.64 -15.32
C PHE A 379 -11.65 1.96 -16.35
N LYS A 380 -11.13 0.95 -17.04
CA LYS A 380 -11.82 0.23 -18.13
C LYS A 380 -11.50 -1.25 -18.08
N ASP A 381 -12.38 -2.12 -18.55
CA ASP A 381 -12.13 -3.55 -18.68
C ASP A 381 -11.35 -3.90 -19.96
N ALA A 382 -10.21 -3.24 -20.15
CA ALA A 382 -9.35 -3.36 -21.33
C ALA A 382 -7.85 -3.42 -20.94
N ALA A 383 -6.97 -3.75 -21.89
CA ALA A 383 -5.53 -3.90 -21.64
C ALA A 383 -4.83 -2.64 -21.08
N TYR A 384 -5.35 -1.44 -21.35
CA TYR A 384 -4.92 -0.17 -20.77
C TYR A 384 -6.01 0.41 -19.87
N GLY A 385 -6.53 -0.48 -19.01
CA GLY A 385 -7.72 -0.26 -18.21
C GLY A 385 -7.49 0.44 -16.87
N ILE A 386 -6.27 0.87 -16.58
CA ILE A 386 -5.91 1.60 -15.36
C ILE A 386 -5.17 2.89 -15.75
N PRO A 387 -5.29 3.98 -14.97
CA PRO A 387 -4.78 5.30 -15.35
C PRO A 387 -3.26 5.46 -15.22
N GLY A 388 -2.56 4.46 -14.68
CA GLY A 388 -1.12 4.48 -14.44
C GLY A 388 -0.61 3.09 -14.10
N ASN A 389 0.55 3.01 -13.45
CA ASN A 389 1.06 1.72 -12.97
C ASN A 389 0.11 1.12 -11.91
N SER A 390 0.03 -0.21 -11.88
CA SER A 390 -0.70 -0.92 -10.83
C SER A 390 0.02 -0.83 -9.48
N ASP A 391 1.35 -0.67 -9.53
CA ASP A 391 2.25 -0.53 -8.38
C ASP A 391 2.02 -1.61 -7.31
N ALA A 392 2.18 -2.86 -7.73
CA ALA A 392 1.96 -4.05 -6.91
C ALA A 392 0.53 -4.17 -6.35
N GLY A 393 -0.48 -3.74 -7.14
CA GLY A 393 -1.89 -3.87 -6.82
C GLY A 393 -2.47 -2.76 -5.95
N ALA A 394 -1.72 -1.69 -5.75
CA ALA A 394 -2.12 -0.52 -4.97
C ALA A 394 -3.27 0.24 -5.65
N MET A 395 -3.17 0.48 -6.97
CA MET A 395 -4.22 1.09 -7.78
C MET A 395 -5.50 0.22 -7.82
N ASN A 396 -5.31 -1.10 -7.88
CA ASN A 396 -6.40 -2.07 -7.87
C ASN A 396 -7.14 -2.10 -6.53
N SER A 397 -6.39 -1.98 -5.42
CA SER A 397 -6.96 -1.88 -4.08
C SER A 397 -7.79 -0.61 -3.91
N TRP A 398 -7.32 0.52 -4.45
CA TRP A 398 -8.10 1.75 -4.48
C TRP A 398 -9.43 1.57 -5.22
N LEU A 399 -9.40 0.99 -6.43
CA LEU A 399 -10.60 0.73 -7.21
C LEU A 399 -11.57 -0.21 -6.48
N LEU A 400 -11.05 -1.23 -5.80
CA LEU A 400 -11.87 -2.14 -4.99
C LEU A 400 -12.70 -1.36 -3.95
N TRP A 401 -12.06 -0.45 -3.22
CA TRP A 401 -12.72 0.38 -2.20
C TRP A 401 -13.76 1.32 -2.83
N GLN A 402 -13.48 1.94 -3.98
CA GLN A 402 -14.46 2.73 -4.71
C GLN A 402 -15.69 1.91 -5.14
N LEU A 403 -15.48 0.69 -5.64
CA LEU A 403 -16.56 -0.20 -6.04
C LEU A 403 -17.42 -0.66 -4.84
N VAL A 404 -16.80 -0.82 -3.67
CA VAL A 404 -17.46 -1.18 -2.41
C VAL A 404 -18.22 0.00 -1.81
N GLY A 405 -17.86 1.24 -2.14
CA GLY A 405 -18.47 2.45 -1.59
C GLY A 405 -17.92 2.83 -0.22
N LEU A 406 -16.68 2.49 0.07
CA LEU A 406 -15.96 2.85 1.30
C LEU A 406 -14.53 3.22 0.95
N TYR A 407 -13.87 4.07 1.73
CA TYR A 407 -12.45 4.37 1.56
C TYR A 407 -11.70 4.38 2.90
N PRO A 408 -10.65 3.57 3.09
CA PRO A 408 -9.94 3.50 4.35
C PRO A 408 -9.01 4.70 4.54
N ILE A 409 -9.16 5.42 5.66
CA ILE A 409 -8.18 6.41 6.07
C ILE A 409 -7.01 5.66 6.69
N VAL A 410 -5.85 5.75 6.04
CA VAL A 410 -4.62 5.10 6.47
C VAL A 410 -4.22 5.60 7.85
N THR A 411 -3.74 4.68 8.69
CA THR A 411 -3.30 4.92 10.08
C THR A 411 -4.42 5.44 10.97
N GLN A 412 -5.67 5.35 10.55
CA GLN A 412 -6.82 5.63 11.39
C GLN A 412 -7.75 4.43 11.38
N PRO A 413 -8.52 4.22 12.46
CA PRO A 413 -9.57 3.22 12.43
C PRO A 413 -10.77 3.69 11.60
N ASN A 414 -10.67 4.78 10.82
CA ASN A 414 -11.81 5.42 10.16
C ASN A 414 -11.88 5.04 8.68
N TYR A 415 -13.10 4.94 8.15
CA TYR A 415 -13.39 4.72 6.75
C TYR A 415 -14.37 5.81 6.31
N LEU A 416 -14.05 6.51 5.23
CA LEU A 416 -14.99 7.40 4.56
C LEU A 416 -16.05 6.55 3.85
N ILE A 417 -17.28 7.02 3.88
CA ILE A 417 -18.39 6.41 3.17
C ILE A 417 -18.41 7.04 1.77
N GLY A 418 -18.47 6.21 0.73
CA GLY A 418 -18.66 6.63 -0.66
C GLY A 418 -20.01 6.14 -1.19
N SER A 419 -20.06 5.75 -2.46
CA SER A 419 -21.24 5.12 -3.06
C SER A 419 -20.90 3.73 -3.61
N PRO A 420 -21.65 2.67 -3.25
CA PRO A 420 -21.42 1.33 -3.77
C PRO A 420 -21.82 1.22 -5.24
N TRP A 421 -21.10 0.40 -6.00
CA TRP A 421 -21.32 0.18 -7.45
C TRP A 421 -21.91 -1.19 -7.80
N PHE A 422 -22.50 -1.83 -6.80
CA PHE A 422 -23.29 -3.04 -6.91
C PHE A 422 -24.55 -2.94 -6.03
N PRO A 423 -25.69 -3.49 -6.46
CA PRO A 423 -26.93 -3.44 -5.65
C PRO A 423 -26.81 -4.24 -4.35
N GLU A 424 -25.93 -5.24 -4.31
CA GLU A 424 -25.61 -6.01 -3.12
C GLU A 424 -24.14 -6.47 -3.17
N ILE A 425 -23.45 -6.38 -2.03
CA ILE A 425 -22.08 -6.87 -1.85
C ILE A 425 -22.04 -7.63 -0.52
N ASN A 426 -21.55 -8.87 -0.54
CA ASN A 426 -21.27 -9.64 0.65
C ASN A 426 -19.76 -9.86 0.77
N MET A 427 -19.14 -9.24 1.77
CA MET A 427 -17.70 -9.35 2.03
C MET A 427 -17.47 -10.27 3.22
N THR A 428 -16.55 -11.22 3.07
CA THR A 428 -15.99 -11.99 4.19
C THR A 428 -14.94 -11.12 4.87
N VAL A 429 -15.16 -10.82 6.15
CA VAL A 429 -14.31 -9.91 6.91
C VAL A 429 -13.88 -10.56 8.23
N ASN A 430 -12.70 -10.18 8.73
CA ASN A 430 -12.17 -10.64 10.02
C ASN A 430 -12.27 -12.17 10.21
N GLY A 431 -11.80 -12.91 9.21
CA GLY A 431 -11.84 -14.38 9.18
C GLY A 431 -13.13 -14.91 8.55
N ASN A 432 -14.20 -15.06 9.34
CA ASN A 432 -15.45 -15.69 8.90
C ASN A 432 -16.70 -14.83 9.13
N LYS A 433 -16.54 -13.56 9.49
CA LYS A 433 -17.65 -12.61 9.63
C LYS A 433 -18.08 -12.13 8.26
N THR A 434 -19.25 -11.52 8.20
CA THR A 434 -19.81 -10.99 6.96
C THR A 434 -20.18 -9.53 7.13
N LEU A 435 -19.69 -8.69 6.23
CA LEU A 435 -20.21 -7.36 5.99
C LEU A 435 -21.12 -7.42 4.77
N ARG A 436 -22.39 -7.09 4.96
CA ARG A 436 -23.38 -7.00 3.89
C ARG A 436 -23.64 -5.55 3.53
N ILE A 437 -23.47 -5.21 2.26
CA ILE A 437 -23.75 -3.87 1.74
C ILE A 437 -24.91 -3.98 0.76
N THR A 438 -25.93 -3.16 0.93
CA THR A 438 -27.08 -3.10 0.02
C THR A 438 -27.28 -1.68 -0.51
N ALA A 439 -27.71 -1.55 -1.77
CA ALA A 439 -27.96 -0.27 -2.41
C ALA A 439 -29.34 -0.27 -3.07
N THR A 440 -30.33 0.28 -2.36
CA THR A 440 -31.71 0.38 -2.87
C THR A 440 -31.85 1.63 -3.75
N GLY A 441 -32.53 1.51 -4.89
CA GLY A 441 -32.68 2.62 -5.84
C GLY A 441 -31.47 2.84 -6.76
N SER A 442 -30.49 1.93 -6.73
CA SER A 442 -29.33 1.97 -7.62
C SER A 442 -29.71 1.73 -9.07
N ASP A 443 -29.30 2.64 -9.95
CA ASP A 443 -29.34 2.48 -11.41
C ASP A 443 -28.15 3.25 -12.00
N TYR A 444 -27.04 2.54 -12.13
CA TYR A 444 -25.75 3.13 -12.52
C TYR A 444 -25.76 3.66 -13.97
N ASN A 445 -26.63 3.14 -14.83
CA ASN A 445 -26.76 3.59 -16.22
C ASN A 445 -27.60 4.88 -16.33
N GLU A 446 -28.56 5.05 -15.42
CA GLU A 446 -29.41 6.25 -15.37
C GLU A 446 -28.93 7.31 -14.37
N GLY A 447 -27.70 7.16 -13.86
CA GLY A 447 -27.07 8.12 -12.95
C GLY A 447 -27.57 8.08 -11.51
N SER A 448 -28.25 7.02 -11.10
CA SER A 448 -28.73 6.81 -9.74
C SER A 448 -27.66 6.16 -8.87
N TYR A 449 -26.68 6.97 -8.47
CA TYR A 449 -25.55 6.59 -7.62
C TYR A 449 -25.29 7.58 -6.46
N TYR A 450 -26.08 8.65 -6.31
CA TYR A 450 -25.91 9.58 -5.20
C TYR A 450 -26.54 9.02 -3.94
N VAL A 451 -25.77 9.00 -2.84
CA VAL A 451 -26.28 8.55 -1.54
C VAL A 451 -27.33 9.53 -1.02
N GLN A 452 -28.48 8.99 -0.60
CA GLN A 452 -29.60 9.74 -0.04
C GLN A 452 -29.74 9.52 1.47
N SER A 453 -29.36 8.35 1.95
CA SER A 453 -29.27 7.99 3.37
C SER A 453 -28.49 6.69 3.51
N VAL A 454 -27.93 6.46 4.70
CA VAL A 454 -27.21 5.23 5.05
C VAL A 454 -27.71 4.74 6.39
N ARG A 455 -27.87 3.42 6.53
CA ARG A 455 -28.01 2.77 7.83
C ARG A 455 -26.82 1.87 8.10
N VAL A 456 -26.27 1.97 9.31
CA VAL A 456 -25.19 1.09 9.80
C VAL A 456 -25.79 0.16 10.84
N ASN A 457 -25.78 -1.14 10.58
CA ASN A 457 -26.37 -2.17 11.44
C ASN A 457 -27.83 -1.84 11.82
N GLY A 458 -28.61 -1.36 10.83
CA GLY A 458 -30.02 -0.98 10.97
C GLY A 458 -30.29 0.37 11.65
N LYS A 459 -29.26 1.12 12.06
CA LYS A 459 -29.41 2.46 12.65
C LYS A 459 -29.19 3.53 11.61
N GLU A 460 -30.03 4.57 11.60
CA GLU A 460 -29.80 5.77 10.79
C GLU A 460 -28.40 6.34 11.08
N TRP A 461 -27.74 6.77 10.01
CA TRP A 461 -26.37 7.26 10.07
C TRP A 461 -26.27 8.58 9.32
N ASP A 462 -25.80 9.61 10.02
CA ASP A 462 -25.69 10.99 9.54
C ASP A 462 -24.23 11.42 9.38
N LYS A 463 -23.26 10.53 9.61
CA LYS A 463 -21.83 10.81 9.42
C LYS A 463 -21.37 10.25 8.08
N ASN A 464 -20.48 10.96 7.41
CA ASN A 464 -19.84 10.50 6.17
C ASN A 464 -18.68 9.52 6.38
N TRP A 465 -18.57 8.95 7.58
CA TRP A 465 -17.51 8.04 7.95
C TRP A 465 -17.99 7.08 9.02
N LEU A 466 -17.26 5.98 9.19
CA LEU A 466 -17.47 4.97 10.21
C LEU A 466 -16.12 4.45 10.71
N THR A 467 -16.13 3.69 11.81
CA THR A 467 -14.93 3.08 12.36
C THR A 467 -14.79 1.61 11.94
N HIS A 468 -13.56 1.08 12.01
CA HIS A 468 -13.24 -0.33 11.77
C HIS A 468 -14.09 -1.25 12.64
N LYS A 469 -14.34 -0.84 13.88
CA LYS A 469 -15.16 -1.57 14.84
C LYS A 469 -16.63 -1.64 14.43
N ASP A 470 -17.15 -0.64 13.73
CA ASP A 470 -18.58 -0.58 13.40
C ASP A 470 -18.98 -1.69 12.41
N ILE A 471 -18.08 -2.14 11.54
CA ILE A 471 -18.42 -3.05 10.43
C ILE A 471 -17.46 -4.22 10.18
N PHE A 472 -16.20 -4.14 10.60
CA PHE A 472 -15.21 -5.18 10.27
C PHE A 472 -14.93 -6.15 11.41
N VAL A 473 -14.99 -5.71 12.68
CA VAL A 473 -14.67 -6.58 13.83
C VAL A 473 -15.69 -7.70 13.98
N ASP A 474 -16.98 -7.36 14.02
CA ASP A 474 -18.06 -8.35 14.23
C ASP A 474 -18.82 -8.71 12.94
N GLY A 475 -18.43 -8.11 11.81
CA GLY A 475 -19.29 -8.02 10.62
C GLY A 475 -20.42 -7.02 10.83
N GLY A 476 -21.37 -6.95 9.89
CA GLY A 476 -22.48 -6.01 9.98
C GLY A 476 -23.22 -5.78 8.68
N SER A 477 -24.04 -4.72 8.67
CA SER A 477 -24.71 -4.23 7.46
C SER A 477 -24.48 -2.74 7.21
N LEU A 478 -24.39 -2.39 5.92
CA LEU A 478 -24.48 -1.03 5.41
C LEU A 478 -25.59 -0.98 4.37
N ASP A 479 -26.67 -0.27 4.68
CA ASP A 479 -27.84 -0.20 3.81
C ASP A 479 -27.95 1.21 3.24
N PHE A 480 -27.63 1.36 1.97
CA PHE A 480 -27.65 2.60 1.22
C PHE A 480 -28.99 2.78 0.51
N VAL A 481 -29.51 4.00 0.53
CA VAL A 481 -30.55 4.46 -0.40
C VAL A 481 -29.88 5.37 -1.41
N LEU A 482 -29.92 5.01 -2.69
CA LEU A 482 -29.34 5.79 -3.79
C LEU A 482 -30.41 6.51 -4.60
N GLY A 483 -30.02 7.61 -5.25
CA GLY A 483 -30.87 8.43 -6.09
C GLY A 483 -30.09 9.15 -7.19
N ARG A 484 -30.82 9.80 -8.10
CA ARG A 484 -30.25 10.51 -9.26
C ARG A 484 -29.70 11.90 -8.96
N ASN A 485 -30.15 12.49 -7.85
CA ASN A 485 -29.80 13.85 -7.47
C ASN A 485 -28.91 13.80 -6.23
N MET A 486 -27.91 14.67 -6.20
CA MET A 486 -27.12 14.90 -4.99
C MET A 486 -28.01 15.43 -3.86
N THR A 487 -27.86 14.84 -2.68
CA THR A 487 -28.56 15.23 -1.45
C THR A 487 -27.54 15.30 -0.33
N LEU A 488 -27.61 16.33 0.51
CA LEU A 488 -26.82 16.40 1.74
C LEU A 488 -27.50 15.53 2.80
N TRP A 489 -27.01 14.31 3.01
CA TRP A 489 -27.54 13.37 4.01
C TRP A 489 -26.68 13.34 5.28
N GLU A 490 -25.40 13.69 5.12
CA GLU A 490 -24.38 13.74 6.14
C GLU A 490 -24.41 15.07 6.90
N THR A 491 -25.12 15.09 8.03
CA THR A 491 -25.24 16.29 8.88
C THR A 491 -24.50 16.15 10.22
N GLY A 492 -23.90 14.98 10.46
CA GLY A 492 -23.13 14.66 11.66
C GLY A 492 -21.69 15.19 11.62
N ASP A 493 -20.96 14.89 12.69
CA ASP A 493 -19.58 15.36 12.86
C ASP A 493 -18.61 14.79 11.81
N ALA A 494 -17.65 15.63 11.40
CA ALA A 494 -16.52 15.22 10.56
C ALA A 494 -15.61 14.17 11.26
N PRO A 495 -14.84 13.37 10.51
CA PRO A 495 -13.93 12.40 11.10
C PRO A 495 -12.83 13.08 11.95
N PRO A 496 -12.35 12.42 13.03
CA PRO A 496 -11.24 12.92 13.82
C PRO A 496 -9.99 13.20 12.99
N SER A 497 -9.27 14.28 13.31
CA SER A 497 -8.03 14.70 12.63
C SER A 497 -6.86 14.77 13.64
N PRO A 498 -6.18 13.65 13.95
CA PRO A 498 -5.22 13.55 15.05
C PRO A 498 -3.95 14.42 14.90
N GLY A 499 -3.57 14.81 13.68
CA GLY A 499 -2.41 15.68 13.41
C GLY A 499 -2.70 17.19 13.44
N HIS A 500 -3.92 17.59 13.78
CA HIS A 500 -4.31 19.00 13.82
C HIS A 500 -4.14 19.59 15.23
N VAL A 501 -2.89 19.68 15.69
CA VAL A 501 -2.52 20.41 16.92
C VAL A 501 -1.88 21.74 16.56
N THR A 502 -2.18 22.79 17.30
CA THR A 502 -1.49 24.09 17.15
C THR A 502 -0.16 24.01 17.88
N LEU A 503 0.94 24.26 17.16
CA LEU A 503 2.29 24.32 17.72
C LEU A 503 2.55 25.58 18.54
#